data_AF-A0A1Y1ZVR9-F1
#
_entry.id   AF-A0A1Y1ZVR9-F1
#
_cell.length_a   1.000
_cell.length_b   1.000
_cell.length_c   1.000
_cell.angle_alpha   90.00
_cell.angle_beta   90.00
_cell.angle_gamma   90.00
#
_symmetry.space_group_name_H-M   'P 1'
#
loop_
_entity.id
_entity.type
_entity.pdbx_description
1 polymer ?
#
loop_
_entity_poly.entity_id
_entity_poly.type
_entity_poly.pdbx_seq_one_letter_code
_entity_poly.pdbx_strand_id
1 'polypeptide(L)'
;MSSPHKVAASVWDADDDEFDRWPVPENHKPRTKTASEDVPSDPTNIPSGSSNNSHAYAEPLILAERYTTLREASIRRAQIGEGLDEGLGLQNLQLDDTATDSIHATITELQDPNYSSPFGEDKNDELMKSFFSKKYRSLPPDAPARHMHIVETKDLIESKDPVIQYLRPRLCDGVATVLHETSPKCLDAFLDSRVKIFEWRRDVAKATKLNMCGIIRRVGNEVLVGTFRNLGFQCRFTYLVRSSICFNGMWTNVYANIGKGMTPRTSAGPMWARFEPSELPPEDLSPTDPLYALYIGRDLARYMFEVDFWDFVDSEGMSLEWEVDGVVTKGCMKRRSSREGSGEGQDSQDEDEE
;
A
#
# COMPACT_ATOMS: atom_id res chain seq x y z
N MET A 1 50.49 29.81 38.09
CA MET A 1 49.02 29.94 38.04
C MET A 1 48.65 30.05 36.57
N SER A 2 48.29 28.92 35.94
CA SER A 2 47.95 28.87 34.52
C SER A 2 46.44 28.94 34.35
N SER A 3 45.98 29.87 33.52
CA SER A 3 44.57 30.04 33.17
C SER A 3 44.07 28.84 32.35
N PRO A 4 42.83 28.36 32.58
CA PRO A 4 42.27 27.27 31.81
C PRO A 4 41.85 27.76 30.42
N HIS A 5 42.29 27.03 29.39
CA HIS A 5 41.85 27.22 28.01
C HIS A 5 40.39 26.81 27.87
N LYS A 6 39.54 27.70 27.35
CA LYS A 6 38.18 27.37 26.90
C LYS A 6 38.29 26.48 25.66
N VAL A 7 37.80 25.26 25.77
CA VAL A 7 37.58 24.35 24.65
C VAL A 7 36.42 24.93 23.83
N ALA A 8 36.65 25.14 22.52
CA ALA A 8 35.60 25.57 21.62
C ALA A 8 34.58 24.45 21.47
N ALA A 9 33.30 24.76 21.74
CA ALA A 9 32.19 23.84 21.55
C ALA A 9 32.13 23.39 20.09
N SER A 10 31.88 22.09 19.89
CA SER A 10 31.77 21.50 18.58
C SER A 10 30.51 22.03 17.88
N VAL A 11 30.59 22.30 16.58
CA VAL A 11 29.41 22.69 15.77
C VAL A 11 28.36 21.56 15.67
N TRP A 12 28.64 20.42 16.29
CA TRP A 12 27.83 19.21 16.34
C TRP A 12 27.25 18.91 17.73
N ASP A 13 27.53 19.73 18.75
CA ASP A 13 26.85 19.63 20.03
C ASP A 13 25.49 20.32 19.88
N ALA A 14 24.45 19.53 19.69
CA ALA A 14 23.07 20.03 19.64
C ALA A 14 22.73 20.59 21.03
N ASP A 15 22.29 21.84 21.08
CA ASP A 15 21.76 22.42 22.31
C ASP A 15 20.50 21.64 22.71
N ASP A 16 20.54 20.96 23.87
CA ASP A 16 19.48 20.09 24.39
C ASP A 16 18.13 20.83 24.64
N ASP A 17 18.10 22.16 24.48
CA ASP A 17 16.95 23.02 24.80
C ASP A 17 16.09 23.40 23.57
N GLU A 18 16.44 22.98 22.34
CA GLU A 18 15.74 23.43 21.12
C GLU A 18 14.48 22.59 20.76
N PHE A 19 14.30 21.41 21.35
CA PHE A 19 13.24 20.46 20.95
C PHE A 19 11.96 20.47 21.80
N ASP A 20 11.85 21.35 22.80
CA ASP A 20 10.66 21.45 23.67
C ASP A 20 9.45 22.18 23.05
N ARG A 21 9.54 22.60 21.77
CA ARG A 21 8.45 23.30 21.08
C ARG A 21 7.60 22.37 20.23
N TRP A 22 7.05 21.31 20.83
CA TRP A 22 5.91 20.62 20.22
C TRP A 22 4.64 21.40 20.52
N PRO A 23 3.71 21.61 19.55
CA PRO A 23 2.44 22.26 19.84
C PRO A 23 1.65 21.42 20.85
N VAL A 24 1.54 21.94 22.07
CA VAL A 24 0.61 21.43 23.08
C VAL A 24 -0.80 21.68 22.52
N PRO A 25 -1.68 20.67 22.45
CA PRO A 25 -3.06 20.91 22.00
C PRO A 25 -3.70 21.94 22.92
N GLU A 26 -4.09 23.09 22.36
CA GLU A 26 -4.84 24.10 23.09
C GLU A 26 -6.10 23.48 23.68
N ASN A 27 -6.34 23.78 24.95
CA ASN A 27 -7.45 23.30 25.77
C ASN A 27 -8.79 23.31 25.01
N HIS A 28 -9.18 22.15 24.46
CA HIS A 28 -10.56 21.90 24.09
C HIS A 28 -11.40 21.91 25.37
N LYS A 29 -12.13 23.01 25.59
CA LYS A 29 -13.18 23.09 26.62
C LYS A 29 -14.15 21.92 26.41
N PRO A 30 -14.45 21.11 27.43
CA PRO A 30 -15.45 20.06 27.30
C PRO A 30 -16.81 20.70 27.07
N ARG A 31 -17.38 20.45 25.89
CA ARG A 31 -18.76 20.78 25.57
C ARG A 31 -19.66 19.80 26.32
N THR A 32 -20.27 20.27 27.41
CA THR A 32 -21.34 19.57 28.11
C THR A 32 -22.47 19.26 27.14
N LYS A 33 -22.67 17.99 26.82
CA LYS A 33 -23.86 17.51 26.11
C LYS A 33 -24.96 17.28 27.14
N THR A 34 -26.00 18.09 27.06
CA THR A 34 -27.32 17.79 27.60
C THR A 34 -27.91 16.61 26.83
N ALA A 35 -28.42 15.63 27.58
CA ALA A 35 -29.19 14.51 27.08
C ALA A 35 -30.58 14.99 26.61
N SER A 36 -31.03 14.49 25.47
CA SER A 36 -32.43 14.33 25.14
C SER A 36 -32.59 13.14 24.19
N GLU A 37 -33.63 12.36 24.47
CA GLU A 37 -33.96 11.04 23.98
C GLU A 37 -34.53 11.03 22.54
N ASP A 38 -34.71 9.79 22.07
CA ASP A 38 -35.59 9.31 21.00
C ASP A 38 -35.20 9.52 19.53
N VAL A 39 -34.69 8.44 18.91
CA VAL A 39 -34.80 8.19 17.47
C VAL A 39 -35.17 6.71 17.22
N PRO A 40 -36.16 6.42 16.35
CA PRO A 40 -36.61 5.07 16.06
C PRO A 40 -35.64 4.31 15.17
N SER A 41 -35.51 3.00 15.43
CA SER A 41 -34.80 2.04 14.61
C SER A 41 -35.65 1.61 13.40
N ASP A 42 -35.23 2.00 12.20
CA ASP A 42 -35.73 1.42 10.94
C ASP A 42 -34.54 1.00 10.05
N PRO A 43 -34.41 -0.27 9.64
CA PRO A 43 -33.27 -0.77 8.87
C PRO A 43 -33.53 -0.61 7.36
N THR A 44 -33.06 0.48 6.76
CA THR A 44 -33.10 0.64 5.30
C THR A 44 -31.97 -0.13 4.61
N ASN A 45 -32.42 -1.01 3.71
CA ASN A 45 -31.70 -1.71 2.66
C ASN A 45 -30.56 -0.89 2.01
N ILE A 46 -29.35 -1.42 2.09
CA ILE A 46 -28.24 -1.06 1.19
C ILE A 46 -28.33 -2.02 -0.02
N PRO A 47 -28.37 -1.52 -1.27
CA PRO A 47 -28.38 -2.40 -2.44
C PRO A 47 -27.03 -3.13 -2.54
N SER A 48 -27.09 -4.45 -2.35
CA SER A 48 -25.98 -5.40 -2.52
C SER A 48 -25.73 -5.65 -4.01
N GLY A 49 -25.17 -4.66 -4.70
CA GLY A 49 -24.46 -4.87 -5.96
C GLY A 49 -23.08 -5.47 -5.68
N SER A 50 -23.02 -6.68 -5.15
CA SER A 50 -21.79 -7.39 -4.79
C SER A 50 -21.03 -7.80 -6.06
N SER A 51 -20.03 -7.01 -6.45
CA SER A 51 -18.94 -7.54 -7.28
C SER A 51 -18.15 -8.52 -6.41
N ASN A 52 -18.22 -9.81 -6.72
CA ASN A 52 -17.59 -10.89 -5.95
C ASN A 52 -16.04 -10.90 -5.97
N ASN A 53 -15.41 -9.83 -6.46
CA ASN A 53 -13.96 -9.68 -6.50
C ASN A 53 -13.46 -8.59 -5.55
N SER A 54 -14.09 -8.47 -4.38
CA SER A 54 -13.47 -7.71 -3.30
C SER A 54 -12.26 -8.51 -2.80
N HIS A 55 -11.08 -8.21 -3.35
CA HIS A 55 -9.78 -8.39 -2.68
C HIS A 55 -9.70 -7.50 -1.40
N ALA A 56 -10.82 -7.37 -0.70
CA ALA A 56 -11.03 -6.57 0.48
C ALA A 56 -10.16 -7.14 1.59
N TYR A 57 -9.03 -6.48 1.81
CA TYR A 57 -8.27 -6.52 3.04
C TYR A 57 -8.15 -7.93 3.64
N ALA A 58 -7.28 -8.76 3.07
CA ALA A 58 -6.90 -10.00 3.72
C ALA A 58 -5.99 -9.68 4.92
N GLU A 59 -6.27 -10.27 6.07
CA GLU A 59 -5.37 -10.18 7.22
C GLU A 59 -4.00 -10.79 6.86
N PRO A 60 -2.86 -10.28 7.38
CA PRO A 60 -1.54 -10.70 6.92
C PRO A 60 -1.24 -12.19 7.07
N LEU A 61 -1.78 -12.84 8.12
CA LEU A 61 -1.69 -14.29 8.27
C LEU A 61 -2.46 -15.03 7.17
N ILE A 62 -3.65 -14.54 6.78
CA ILE A 62 -4.43 -15.11 5.68
C ILE A 62 -3.63 -15.02 4.37
N LEU A 63 -2.87 -13.95 4.17
CA LEU A 63 -1.98 -13.82 3.01
C LEU A 63 -0.80 -14.80 3.06
N ALA A 64 -0.21 -15.00 4.24
CA ALA A 64 0.85 -16.00 4.43
C ALA A 64 0.32 -17.43 4.19
N GLU A 65 -0.83 -17.78 4.74
CA GLU A 65 -1.51 -19.06 4.53
C GLU A 65 -1.91 -19.27 3.06
N ARG A 66 -2.41 -18.21 2.40
CA ARG A 66 -2.71 -18.24 0.96
C ARG A 66 -1.45 -18.49 0.16
N TYR A 67 -0.34 -17.82 0.49
CA TYR A 67 0.95 -18.03 -0.16
C TYR A 67 1.44 -19.46 0.00
N THR A 68 1.47 -20.00 1.23
CA THR A 68 1.91 -21.38 1.48
C THR A 68 1.02 -22.40 0.77
N THR A 69 -0.30 -22.21 0.83
CA THR A 69 -1.27 -23.08 0.14
C THR A 69 -1.03 -23.10 -1.37
N LEU A 70 -0.86 -21.93 -2.00
CA LEU A 70 -0.59 -21.82 -3.43
C LEU A 70 0.75 -22.48 -3.76
N ARG A 71 1.79 -22.19 -2.97
CA ARG A 71 3.14 -22.75 -3.16
C ARG A 71 3.14 -24.28 -3.09
N GLU A 72 2.50 -24.86 -2.08
CA GLU A 72 2.38 -26.31 -1.90
C GLU A 72 1.56 -26.96 -3.03
N ALA A 73 0.53 -26.29 -3.53
CA ALA A 73 -0.26 -26.79 -4.65
C ALA A 73 0.61 -26.90 -5.92
N SER A 74 1.46 -25.92 -6.21
CA SER A 74 2.37 -26.00 -7.38
C SER A 74 3.43 -27.06 -7.21
N ILE A 75 4.02 -27.21 -6.00
CA ILE A 75 4.99 -28.29 -5.73
C ILE A 75 4.34 -29.66 -5.96
N ARG A 76 3.11 -29.88 -5.48
CA ARG A 76 2.36 -31.12 -5.73
C ARG A 76 2.09 -31.34 -7.22
N ARG A 77 1.70 -30.31 -7.97
CA ARG A 77 1.52 -30.41 -9.43
C ARG A 77 2.82 -30.80 -10.14
N ALA A 78 3.94 -30.19 -9.76
CA ALA A 78 5.25 -30.53 -10.32
C ALA A 78 5.67 -31.97 -9.99
N GLN A 79 5.36 -32.47 -8.79
CA GLN A 79 5.65 -33.85 -8.39
C GLN A 79 4.76 -34.89 -9.09
N ILE A 80 3.50 -34.54 -9.38
CA ILE A 80 2.56 -35.41 -10.10
C ILE A 80 2.84 -35.39 -11.62
N GLY A 81 3.43 -34.31 -12.12
CA GLY A 81 3.66 -33.99 -13.54
C GLY A 81 4.83 -34.66 -14.24
N GLU A 82 5.22 -35.88 -13.86
CA GLU A 82 6.00 -36.81 -14.70
C GLU A 82 5.30 -38.16 -14.94
N GLY A 83 4.06 -38.39 -14.45
CA GLY A 83 3.49 -39.75 -14.36
C GLY A 83 2.13 -40.04 -15.00
N LEU A 84 1.38 -39.07 -15.50
CA LEU A 84 -0.01 -39.31 -15.95
C LEU A 84 -0.35 -38.57 -17.24
N ASP A 85 0.25 -39.01 -18.34
CA ASP A 85 -0.24 -38.75 -19.70
C ASP A 85 -0.63 -40.06 -20.39
N GLU A 86 -1.46 -40.88 -19.72
CA GLU A 86 -2.13 -42.02 -20.35
C GLU A 86 -3.65 -41.91 -20.18
N GLY A 87 -4.26 -41.33 -21.22
CA GLY A 87 -5.38 -41.97 -21.92
C GLY A 87 -6.67 -42.16 -21.14
N LEU A 88 -7.53 -41.13 -21.13
CA LEU A 88 -8.97 -41.35 -21.14
C LEU A 88 -9.62 -40.51 -22.24
N GLY A 89 -9.93 -41.19 -23.34
CA GLY A 89 -10.66 -40.64 -24.48
C GLY A 89 -12.09 -40.28 -24.09
N LEU A 90 -12.36 -38.98 -24.04
CA LEU A 90 -13.71 -38.43 -24.13
C LEU A 90 -13.69 -37.35 -25.21
N GLN A 91 -13.87 -37.79 -26.45
CA GLN A 91 -14.29 -36.93 -27.55
C GLN A 91 -15.80 -36.74 -27.41
N ASN A 92 -16.26 -35.53 -27.04
CA ASN A 92 -17.49 -34.90 -27.54
C ASN A 92 -17.91 -33.70 -26.67
N LEU A 93 -17.55 -32.50 -27.14
CA LEU A 93 -18.24 -31.19 -27.05
C LEU A 93 -17.14 -30.13 -27.15
N GLN A 94 -16.84 -29.72 -28.37
CA GLN A 94 -15.63 -28.95 -28.67
C GLN A 94 -16.05 -27.68 -29.40
N LEU A 95 -16.55 -26.70 -28.65
CA LEU A 95 -16.78 -25.32 -29.09
C LEU A 95 -16.89 -24.45 -27.81
N ASP A 96 -15.93 -23.54 -27.65
CA ASP A 96 -15.77 -22.48 -26.61
C ASP A 96 -14.91 -22.78 -25.36
N ASP A 97 -14.50 -24.03 -25.12
CA ASP A 97 -13.66 -24.35 -23.95
C ASP A 97 -12.23 -23.80 -24.05
N THR A 98 -11.65 -23.73 -25.25
CA THR A 98 -10.22 -23.36 -25.41
C THR A 98 -9.87 -21.94 -24.96
N ALA A 99 -10.78 -20.98 -25.13
CA ALA A 99 -10.55 -19.60 -24.71
C ALA A 99 -10.69 -19.46 -23.19
N THR A 100 -11.70 -20.11 -22.63
CA THR A 100 -11.94 -20.18 -21.18
C THR A 100 -10.78 -20.87 -20.46
N ASP A 101 -10.27 -21.97 -21.02
CA ASP A 101 -9.09 -22.68 -20.52
C ASP A 101 -7.84 -21.81 -20.54
N SER A 102 -7.64 -21.02 -21.61
CA SER A 102 -6.51 -20.09 -21.71
C SER A 102 -6.58 -18.96 -20.67
N ILE A 103 -7.77 -18.42 -20.41
CA ILE A 103 -8.01 -17.42 -19.36
C ILE A 103 -7.71 -18.03 -17.99
N HIS A 104 -8.23 -19.22 -17.69
CA HIS A 104 -7.99 -19.90 -16.42
C HIS A 104 -6.51 -20.24 -16.18
N ALA A 105 -5.80 -20.68 -17.22
CA ALA A 105 -4.37 -20.93 -17.16
C ALA A 105 -3.60 -19.64 -16.82
N THR A 106 -3.91 -18.53 -17.50
CA THR A 106 -3.27 -17.24 -17.25
C THR A 106 -3.56 -16.73 -15.84
N ILE A 107 -4.81 -16.83 -15.36
CA ILE A 107 -5.17 -16.44 -13.99
C ILE A 107 -4.43 -17.29 -12.96
N THR A 108 -4.31 -18.60 -13.21
CA THR A 108 -3.58 -19.52 -12.34
C THR A 108 -2.11 -19.11 -12.24
N GLU A 109 -1.47 -18.78 -13.36
CA GLU A 109 -0.09 -18.28 -13.42
C GLU A 109 0.08 -16.96 -12.66
N LEU A 110 -0.85 -16.00 -12.84
CA LEU A 110 -0.79 -14.69 -12.17
C LEU A 110 -0.92 -14.78 -10.64
N GLN A 111 -1.70 -15.74 -10.14
CA GLN A 111 -1.95 -15.93 -8.72
C GLN A 111 -0.85 -16.74 -8.02
N ASP A 112 -0.22 -17.67 -8.74
CA ASP A 112 0.73 -18.61 -8.17
C ASP A 112 2.12 -17.97 -8.01
N PRO A 113 2.62 -17.81 -6.76
CA PRO A 113 3.91 -17.18 -6.51
C PRO A 113 5.09 -17.89 -7.18
N ASN A 114 4.98 -19.19 -7.48
CA ASN A 114 6.06 -19.94 -8.12
C ASN A 114 6.31 -19.54 -9.59
N TYR A 115 5.35 -18.85 -10.23
CA TYR A 115 5.54 -18.26 -11.56
C TYR A 115 6.08 -16.82 -11.50
N SER A 116 6.25 -16.26 -10.30
CA SER A 116 6.80 -14.92 -10.14
C SER A 116 8.32 -14.91 -10.21
N SER A 117 8.90 -13.82 -10.71
CA SER A 117 10.36 -13.65 -10.81
C SER A 117 10.84 -12.47 -9.96
N PRO A 118 11.44 -12.69 -8.78
CA PRO A 118 11.93 -11.62 -7.91
C PRO A 118 13.00 -10.74 -8.58
N PHE A 119 13.78 -11.34 -9.49
CA PHE A 119 14.93 -10.69 -10.12
C PHE A 119 14.79 -10.46 -11.63
N GLY A 120 13.85 -11.14 -12.29
CA GLY A 120 13.57 -11.01 -13.73
C GLY A 120 12.16 -10.48 -14.01
N GLU A 121 11.75 -10.61 -15.27
CA GLU A 121 10.39 -10.33 -15.73
C GLU A 121 9.50 -11.59 -15.55
N ASP A 122 8.23 -11.39 -15.22
CA ASP A 122 7.21 -12.45 -15.14
C ASP A 122 5.90 -12.04 -15.85
N LYS A 123 4.89 -12.92 -15.84
CA LYS A 123 3.62 -12.67 -16.54
C LYS A 123 2.88 -11.44 -16.03
N ASN A 124 2.99 -11.10 -14.74
CA ASN A 124 2.42 -9.86 -14.22
C ASN A 124 3.10 -8.65 -14.87
N ASP A 125 4.42 -8.66 -14.98
CA ASP A 125 5.17 -7.55 -15.58
C ASP A 125 4.87 -7.36 -17.07
N GLU A 126 4.76 -8.46 -17.83
CA GLU A 126 4.44 -8.44 -19.25
C GLU A 126 3.08 -7.74 -19.48
N LEU A 127 2.05 -8.16 -18.74
CA LEU A 127 0.69 -7.64 -18.90
C LEU A 127 0.54 -6.19 -18.37
N MET A 128 1.29 -5.85 -17.31
CA MET A 128 1.28 -4.51 -16.71
C MET A 128 1.75 -3.41 -17.67
N LYS A 129 2.58 -3.72 -18.66
CA LYS A 129 3.10 -2.76 -19.64
C LYS A 129 2.01 -1.96 -20.36
N SER A 130 0.83 -2.56 -20.56
CA SER A 130 -0.30 -1.89 -21.21
C SER A 130 -0.92 -0.76 -20.37
N PHE A 131 -0.65 -0.72 -19.06
CA PHE A 131 -1.17 0.26 -18.12
C PHE A 131 -0.16 1.34 -17.73
N PHE A 132 1.06 1.30 -18.27
CA PHE A 132 2.09 2.29 -17.93
C PHE A 132 1.86 3.62 -18.65
N SER A 133 1.83 4.68 -17.86
CA SER A 133 1.57 6.04 -18.29
C SER A 133 2.81 6.71 -18.86
N LYS A 134 2.60 7.61 -19.83
CA LYS A 134 3.62 8.53 -20.35
C LYS A 134 3.61 9.90 -19.66
N LYS A 135 2.75 10.11 -18.65
CA LYS A 135 2.54 11.41 -17.99
C LYS A 135 3.79 11.97 -17.32
N TYR A 136 4.69 11.10 -16.86
CA TYR A 136 5.88 11.52 -16.10
C TYR A 136 7.18 11.14 -16.84
N ARG A 137 7.79 12.13 -17.49
CA ARG A 137 8.91 11.93 -18.45
C ARG A 137 10.12 11.21 -17.88
N SER A 138 10.41 11.36 -16.59
CA SER A 138 11.58 10.75 -15.95
C SER A 138 11.43 9.25 -15.71
N LEU A 139 10.20 8.72 -15.82
CA LEU A 139 9.88 7.30 -15.67
C LEU A 139 9.21 6.80 -16.96
N PRO A 140 10.00 6.43 -17.99
CA PRO A 140 9.43 6.05 -19.26
C PRO A 140 8.74 4.66 -19.16
N PRO A 141 7.62 4.45 -19.87
CA PRO A 141 6.83 3.22 -19.73
C PRO A 141 7.48 1.97 -20.35
N ASP A 142 8.54 2.14 -21.13
CA ASP A 142 9.31 1.06 -21.75
C ASP A 142 10.55 0.67 -20.93
N ALA A 143 10.73 1.26 -19.73
CA ALA A 143 11.74 0.80 -18.80
C ALA A 143 11.51 -0.68 -18.42
N PRO A 144 12.58 -1.42 -18.10
CA PRO A 144 12.44 -2.85 -17.81
C PRO A 144 11.71 -3.07 -16.48
N ALA A 145 11.25 -4.31 -16.28
CA ALA A 145 10.67 -4.71 -15.00
C ALA A 145 11.59 -4.34 -13.84
N ARG A 146 10.98 -4.03 -12.69
CA ARG A 146 11.64 -3.55 -11.45
C ARG A 146 12.10 -2.09 -11.48
N HIS A 147 11.94 -1.37 -12.58
CA HIS A 147 11.97 0.10 -12.53
C HIS A 147 10.61 0.64 -12.11
N MET A 148 10.61 1.88 -11.61
CA MET A 148 9.37 2.57 -11.27
C MET A 148 8.64 3.01 -12.54
N HIS A 149 7.34 2.72 -12.60
CA HIS A 149 6.43 3.24 -13.63
C HIS A 149 5.24 3.95 -12.98
N ILE A 150 4.66 4.91 -13.68
CA ILE A 150 3.35 5.47 -13.32
C ILE A 150 2.28 4.59 -13.94
N VAL A 151 1.33 4.10 -13.14
CA VAL A 151 0.25 3.23 -13.61
C VAL A 151 -1.03 4.04 -13.81
N GLU A 152 -1.72 3.80 -14.92
CA GLU A 152 -3.08 4.29 -15.15
C GLU A 152 -4.07 3.45 -14.31
N THR A 153 -4.20 3.82 -13.03
CA THR A 153 -4.91 3.01 -12.01
C THR A 153 -6.37 2.78 -12.34
N LYS A 154 -7.06 3.78 -12.91
CA LYS A 154 -8.47 3.68 -13.26
C LYS A 154 -8.75 2.53 -14.22
N ASP A 155 -7.97 2.45 -15.30
CA ASP A 155 -8.13 1.41 -16.32
C ASP A 155 -7.81 0.01 -15.77
N LEU A 156 -6.84 -0.07 -14.85
CA LEU A 156 -6.45 -1.32 -14.19
C LEU A 156 -7.49 -1.81 -13.16
N ILE A 157 -8.03 -0.90 -12.34
CA ILE A 157 -8.95 -1.25 -11.24
C ILE A 157 -10.39 -1.44 -11.75
N GLU A 158 -10.86 -0.61 -12.68
CA GLU A 158 -12.24 -0.66 -13.18
C GLU A 158 -12.44 -1.69 -14.31
N SER A 159 -11.38 -2.40 -14.72
CA SER A 159 -11.45 -3.39 -15.79
C SER A 159 -12.40 -4.55 -15.47
N LYS A 160 -13.21 -4.93 -16.47
CA LYS A 160 -14.09 -6.10 -16.43
C LYS A 160 -13.43 -7.36 -16.99
N ASP A 161 -12.22 -7.24 -17.55
CA ASP A 161 -11.47 -8.39 -18.05
C ASP A 161 -11.06 -9.28 -16.86
N PRO A 162 -11.39 -10.58 -16.90
CA PRO A 162 -11.13 -11.48 -15.79
C PRO A 162 -9.63 -11.64 -15.49
N VAL A 163 -8.75 -11.56 -16.50
CA VAL A 163 -7.29 -11.64 -16.31
C VAL A 163 -6.77 -10.38 -15.63
N ILE A 164 -7.22 -9.20 -16.08
CA ILE A 164 -6.78 -7.90 -15.53
C ILE A 164 -7.14 -7.76 -14.04
N GLN A 165 -8.26 -8.36 -13.60
CA GLN A 165 -8.66 -8.34 -12.20
C GLN A 165 -7.68 -9.06 -11.26
N TYR A 166 -6.87 -10.00 -11.78
CA TYR A 166 -5.82 -10.67 -11.02
C TYR A 166 -4.43 -10.07 -11.23
N LEU A 167 -4.31 -9.05 -12.09
CA LEU A 167 -3.04 -8.42 -12.39
C LEU A 167 -2.55 -7.57 -11.22
N ARG A 168 -1.29 -7.78 -10.82
CA ARG A 168 -0.69 -7.10 -9.67
C ARG A 168 0.59 -6.35 -10.04
N PRO A 169 0.62 -5.01 -9.89
CA PRO A 169 1.81 -4.20 -10.16
C PRO A 169 2.94 -4.51 -9.20
N ARG A 170 4.19 -4.17 -9.54
CA ARG A 170 5.29 -4.25 -8.56
C ARG A 170 5.16 -3.11 -7.53
N LEU A 171 5.79 -3.30 -6.37
CA LEU A 171 5.77 -2.28 -5.31
C LEU A 171 6.38 -0.94 -5.76
N CYS A 172 7.42 -0.96 -6.59
CA CYS A 172 8.02 0.26 -7.14
C CYS A 172 7.01 1.06 -7.99
N ASP A 173 6.19 0.39 -8.80
CA ASP A 173 5.13 1.05 -9.59
C ASP A 173 4.04 1.63 -8.67
N GLY A 174 3.69 0.87 -7.62
CA GLY A 174 2.78 1.31 -6.56
C GLY A 174 3.25 2.61 -5.90
N VAL A 175 4.51 2.63 -5.45
CA VAL A 175 5.13 3.81 -4.82
C VAL A 175 5.17 4.99 -5.77
N ALA A 176 5.68 4.81 -6.99
CA ALA A 176 5.81 5.90 -7.95
C ALA A 176 4.45 6.55 -8.27
N THR A 177 3.43 5.71 -8.46
CA THR A 177 2.06 6.16 -8.73
C THR A 177 1.47 6.91 -7.53
N VAL A 178 1.56 6.38 -6.31
CA VAL A 178 1.06 7.07 -5.09
C VAL A 178 1.71 8.42 -4.90
N LEU A 179 3.04 8.51 -5.06
CA LEU A 179 3.77 9.76 -4.88
C LEU A 179 3.45 10.76 -6.00
N HIS A 180 3.35 10.32 -7.25
CA HIS A 180 2.94 11.17 -8.36
C HIS A 180 1.52 11.69 -8.19
N GLU A 181 0.60 10.81 -7.81
CA GLU A 181 -0.79 11.18 -7.58
C GLU A 181 -0.97 12.07 -6.35
N THR A 182 -0.11 11.96 -5.35
CA THR A 182 -0.01 12.94 -4.26
C THR A 182 0.39 14.31 -4.82
N SER A 183 1.51 14.37 -5.54
CA SER A 183 2.02 15.55 -6.23
C SER A 183 3.25 15.15 -7.06
N PRO A 184 3.39 15.61 -8.32
CA PRO A 184 4.62 15.37 -9.08
C PRO A 184 5.90 15.80 -8.35
N LYS A 185 5.83 16.88 -7.56
CA LYS A 185 6.96 17.34 -6.71
C LYS A 185 7.32 16.37 -5.59
N CYS A 186 6.35 15.61 -5.10
CA CYS A 186 6.56 14.58 -4.09
C CYS A 186 7.38 13.42 -4.68
N LEU A 187 7.03 12.98 -5.90
CA LEU A 187 7.84 12.00 -6.63
C LEU A 187 9.22 12.55 -7.01
N ASP A 188 9.32 13.80 -7.47
CA ASP A 188 10.61 14.44 -7.78
C ASP A 188 11.55 14.40 -6.56
N ALA A 189 11.05 14.74 -5.38
CA ALA A 189 11.80 14.68 -4.13
C ALA A 189 12.21 13.25 -3.73
N PHE A 190 11.32 12.28 -3.96
CA PHE A 190 11.65 10.88 -3.72
C PHE A 190 12.78 10.40 -4.66
N LEU A 191 12.79 10.81 -5.93
CA LEU A 191 13.77 10.41 -6.93
C LEU A 191 15.11 11.17 -6.82
N ASP A 192 15.17 12.29 -6.11
CA ASP A 192 16.40 13.08 -5.96
C ASP A 192 17.44 12.32 -5.11
N SER A 193 18.55 11.94 -5.74
CA SER A 193 19.64 11.20 -5.09
C SER A 193 20.37 11.99 -4.00
N ARG A 194 20.16 13.32 -3.93
CA ARG A 194 20.75 14.19 -2.89
C ARG A 194 19.95 14.17 -1.59
N VAL A 195 18.67 13.79 -1.65
CA VAL A 195 17.81 13.67 -0.48
C VAL A 195 18.28 12.47 0.35
N LYS A 196 18.59 12.73 1.63
CA LYS A 196 19.10 11.69 2.53
C LYS A 196 17.96 10.85 3.06
N ILE A 197 16.90 11.52 3.49
CA ILE A 197 15.68 10.92 4.04
C ILE A 197 14.47 11.55 3.38
N PHE A 198 13.64 10.70 2.81
CA PHE A 198 12.31 11.05 2.34
C PHE A 198 11.27 10.25 3.10
N GLU A 199 10.20 10.89 3.54
CA GLU A 199 9.07 10.23 4.20
C GLU A 199 7.75 10.79 3.73
N TRP A 200 6.95 10.00 3.02
CA TRP A 200 5.55 10.28 2.77
C TRP A 200 4.69 9.57 3.82
N ARG A 201 3.76 10.29 4.42
CA ARG A 201 2.92 9.85 5.54
C ARG A 201 1.46 10.14 5.23
N ARG A 202 0.63 9.10 5.40
CA ARG A 202 -0.82 9.23 5.50
C ARG A 202 -1.24 8.83 6.90
N ASP A 203 -1.87 9.75 7.61
CA ASP A 203 -2.44 9.52 8.93
C ASP A 203 -3.97 9.51 8.86
N VAL A 204 -4.60 8.58 9.57
CA VAL A 204 -6.05 8.42 9.63
C VAL A 204 -6.44 8.32 11.09
N ALA A 205 -7.17 9.33 11.60
CA ALA A 205 -7.56 9.40 13.01
C ALA A 205 -8.41 8.19 13.46
N LYS A 206 -9.27 7.68 12.58
CA LYS A 206 -10.12 6.51 12.82
C LYS A 206 -9.87 5.45 11.74
N ALA A 207 -8.82 4.66 11.91
CA ALA A 207 -8.47 3.63 10.94
C ALA A 207 -9.59 2.57 10.82
N THR A 208 -10.13 2.40 9.61
CA THR A 208 -11.07 1.34 9.25
C THR A 208 -10.37 0.29 8.39
N LYS A 209 -11.10 -0.74 7.91
CA LYS A 209 -10.52 -1.68 6.94
C LYS A 209 -10.19 -1.02 5.59
N LEU A 210 -10.90 0.06 5.24
CA LEU A 210 -10.76 0.77 3.98
C LEU A 210 -9.87 2.01 4.10
N ASN A 211 -9.70 2.56 5.30
CA ASN A 211 -8.91 3.75 5.56
C ASN A 211 -7.81 3.42 6.58
N MET A 212 -6.58 3.23 6.12
CA MET A 212 -5.43 2.92 6.96
C MET A 212 -4.37 4.03 6.92
N CYS A 213 -3.55 4.13 7.97
CA CYS A 213 -2.33 4.91 7.89
C CYS A 213 -1.36 4.27 6.90
N GLY A 214 -0.53 5.09 6.28
CA GLY A 214 0.44 4.70 5.27
C GLY A 214 1.80 5.37 5.48
N ILE A 215 2.87 4.66 5.12
CA ILE A 215 4.24 5.17 5.12
C ILE A 215 4.94 4.72 3.85
N ILE A 216 5.61 5.65 3.18
CA ILE A 216 6.64 5.39 2.17
C ILE A 216 7.88 6.16 2.63
N ARG A 217 8.89 5.44 3.11
CA ARG A 217 10.14 6.03 3.61
C ARG A 217 11.31 5.55 2.77
N ARG A 218 12.16 6.47 2.30
CA ARG A 218 13.45 6.16 1.67
C ARG A 218 14.59 6.72 2.51
N VAL A 219 15.59 5.88 2.77
CA VAL A 219 16.87 6.27 3.40
C VAL A 219 17.99 5.77 2.50
N GLY A 220 18.63 6.69 1.78
CA GLY A 220 19.57 6.31 0.71
C GLY A 220 18.91 5.42 -0.34
N ASN A 221 19.34 4.15 -0.41
CA ASN A 221 18.84 3.14 -1.35
C ASN A 221 17.85 2.14 -0.71
N GLU A 222 17.54 2.30 0.57
CA GLU A 222 16.57 1.45 1.26
C GLU A 222 15.21 2.13 1.27
N VAL A 223 14.17 1.37 0.95
CA VAL A 223 12.78 1.83 0.96
C VAL A 223 11.96 0.96 1.91
N LEU A 224 11.17 1.59 2.75
CA LEU A 224 10.17 0.94 3.59
C LEU A 224 8.80 1.44 3.14
N VAL A 225 7.91 0.51 2.82
CA VAL A 225 6.52 0.80 2.50
C VAL A 225 5.63 -0.01 3.42
N GLY A 226 4.61 0.63 3.98
CA GLY A 226 3.70 -0.11 4.83
C GLY A 226 2.38 0.58 5.09
N THR A 227 1.43 -0.22 5.57
CA THR A 227 0.14 0.24 6.06
C THR A 227 -0.01 -0.23 7.50
N PHE A 228 -0.51 0.66 8.36
CA PHE A 228 -0.60 0.37 9.79
C PHE A 228 -1.79 1.05 10.44
N ARG A 229 -2.11 0.59 11.64
CA ARG A 229 -2.97 1.30 12.59
C ARG A 229 -2.09 2.04 13.58
N ASN A 230 -2.29 3.34 13.71
CA ASN A 230 -1.65 4.13 14.73
C ASN A 230 -2.38 3.94 16.07
N LEU A 231 -1.70 3.36 17.06
CA LEU A 231 -2.23 3.13 18.41
C LEU A 231 -1.71 4.16 19.42
N GLY A 232 -1.13 5.27 18.94
CA GLY A 232 -0.54 6.32 19.78
C GLY A 232 0.88 5.98 20.24
N PHE A 233 1.07 4.85 20.92
CA PHE A 233 2.39 4.41 21.42
C PHE A 233 3.12 3.43 20.48
N GLN A 234 2.43 2.93 19.46
CA GLN A 234 3.00 2.01 18.48
C GLN A 234 2.22 2.04 17.16
N CYS A 235 2.89 1.62 16.09
CA CYS A 235 2.29 1.38 14.78
C CYS A 235 2.12 -0.13 14.61
N ARG A 236 0.87 -0.61 14.48
CA ARG A 236 0.58 -2.02 14.21
C ARG A 236 0.41 -2.22 12.71
N PHE A 237 1.35 -2.90 12.09
CA PHE A 237 1.39 -3.09 10.64
C PHE A 237 0.47 -4.21 10.16
N THR A 238 -0.15 -3.95 9.01
CA THR A 238 -0.76 -4.97 8.16
C THR A 238 0.23 -5.37 7.09
N TYR A 239 0.69 -4.40 6.30
CA TYR A 239 1.80 -4.58 5.37
C TYR A 239 3.02 -3.81 5.84
N LEU A 240 4.18 -4.45 5.78
CA LEU A 240 5.50 -3.85 5.93
C LEU A 240 6.45 -4.56 4.97
N VAL A 241 6.76 -3.90 3.86
CA VAL A 241 7.70 -4.38 2.86
C VAL A 241 8.91 -3.47 2.85
N ARG A 242 10.11 -4.06 2.82
CA ARG A 242 11.35 -3.33 2.59
C ARG A 242 11.90 -3.70 1.23
N SER A 243 12.40 -2.70 0.53
CA SER A 243 13.02 -2.85 -0.79
C SER A 243 14.37 -2.16 -0.81
N SER A 244 15.25 -2.62 -1.68
CA SER A 244 16.50 -1.95 -2.02
C SER A 244 16.47 -1.46 -3.46
N ILE A 245 17.11 -0.31 -3.71
CA ILE A 245 17.28 0.29 -5.02
C ILE A 245 18.73 0.05 -5.47
N CYS A 246 18.90 -0.66 -6.57
CA CYS A 246 20.21 -0.86 -7.19
C CYS A 246 20.70 0.43 -7.88
N PHE A 247 21.99 0.51 -8.16
CA PHE A 247 22.61 1.68 -8.83
C PHE A 247 21.99 2.01 -10.20
N ASN A 248 21.38 1.03 -10.86
CA ASN A 248 20.69 1.20 -12.15
C ASN A 248 19.20 1.54 -11.99
N GLY A 249 18.72 1.78 -10.77
CA GLY A 249 17.33 2.12 -10.47
C GLY A 249 16.38 0.92 -10.31
N MET A 250 16.86 -0.32 -10.47
CA MET A 250 16.02 -1.52 -10.24
C MET A 250 15.72 -1.71 -8.77
N TRP A 251 14.48 -2.07 -8.45
CA TRP A 251 14.05 -2.40 -7.11
C TRP A 251 14.08 -3.90 -6.85
N THR A 252 14.36 -4.27 -5.62
CA THR A 252 14.19 -5.63 -5.11
C THR A 252 13.51 -5.58 -3.76
N ASN A 253 12.42 -6.30 -3.58
CA ASN A 253 11.83 -6.49 -2.25
C ASN A 253 12.70 -7.49 -1.50
N VAL A 254 13.25 -7.05 -0.36
CA VAL A 254 14.21 -7.83 0.45
C VAL A 254 13.60 -8.35 1.74
N TYR A 255 12.43 -7.83 2.13
CA TYR A 255 11.71 -8.24 3.32
C TYR A 255 10.22 -7.96 3.17
N ALA A 256 9.37 -8.85 3.67
CA ALA A 256 7.97 -8.59 3.95
C ALA A 256 7.60 -9.21 5.31
N ASN A 257 6.82 -8.50 6.12
CA ASN A 257 6.34 -9.06 7.38
C ASN A 257 5.44 -10.28 7.13
N ILE A 258 5.58 -11.29 7.98
CA ILE A 258 4.66 -12.43 8.06
C ILE A 258 3.75 -12.17 9.27
N GLY A 259 2.45 -12.24 9.06
CA GLY A 259 1.49 -11.95 10.12
C GLY A 259 1.58 -10.50 10.60
N LYS A 260 1.03 -10.23 11.78
CA LYS A 260 1.02 -8.89 12.36
C LYS A 260 2.34 -8.59 13.05
N GLY A 261 2.72 -7.33 13.07
CA GLY A 261 3.80 -6.87 13.93
C GLY A 261 3.71 -5.39 14.19
N MET A 262 4.64 -4.91 15.00
CA MET A 262 4.57 -3.57 15.57
C MET A 262 5.90 -2.87 15.49
N THR A 263 5.84 -1.55 15.33
CA THR A 263 6.97 -0.65 15.53
C THR A 263 6.63 0.27 16.70
N PRO A 264 7.48 0.32 17.74
CA PRO A 264 7.32 1.27 18.83
C PRO A 264 7.35 2.72 18.34
N ARG A 265 6.60 3.60 19.00
CA ARG A 265 6.62 5.04 18.76
C ARG A 265 7.16 5.76 19.99
N THR A 266 8.13 6.65 19.78
CA THR A 266 8.68 7.53 20.81
C THR A 266 8.20 8.96 20.59
N SER A 267 8.61 9.88 21.45
CA SER A 267 8.40 11.32 21.24
C SER A 267 9.01 11.82 19.93
N ALA A 268 10.09 11.19 19.45
CA ALA A 268 10.73 11.50 18.16
C ALA A 268 10.00 10.90 16.95
N GLY A 269 8.95 10.09 17.17
CA GLY A 269 8.19 9.42 16.12
C GLY A 269 8.37 7.90 16.09
N PRO A 270 7.83 7.23 15.06
CA PRO A 270 7.91 5.78 14.95
C PRO A 270 9.35 5.30 14.68
N MET A 271 9.77 4.26 15.39
CA MET A 271 11.11 3.68 15.25
C MET A 271 11.18 2.74 14.04
N TRP A 272 11.07 3.24 12.82
CA TRP A 272 10.92 2.41 11.60
C TRP A 272 12.00 1.34 11.36
N ALA A 273 13.18 1.50 11.95
CA ALA A 273 14.24 0.49 11.92
C ALA A 273 13.93 -0.75 12.80
N ARG A 274 13.00 -0.64 13.76
CA ARG A 274 12.58 -1.71 14.66
C ARG A 274 11.23 -2.25 14.24
N PHE A 275 11.13 -3.56 14.11
CA PHE A 275 9.90 -4.28 13.89
C PHE A 275 9.86 -5.51 14.79
N GLU A 276 8.77 -5.64 15.53
CA GLU A 276 8.53 -6.74 16.47
C GLU A 276 7.35 -7.57 15.94
N PRO A 277 7.60 -8.78 15.41
CA PRO A 277 6.52 -9.66 14.98
C PRO A 277 5.66 -10.05 16.19
N SER A 278 4.35 -10.02 16.03
CA SER A 278 3.39 -10.42 17.07
C SER A 278 3.10 -11.92 17.03
N GLU A 279 3.36 -12.56 15.89
CA GLU A 279 3.07 -13.96 15.60
C GLU A 279 4.34 -14.62 15.07
N LEU A 280 4.53 -15.91 15.37
CA LEU A 280 5.61 -16.67 14.77
C LEU A 280 5.26 -16.97 13.30
N PRO A 281 6.21 -16.85 12.37
CA PRO A 281 5.99 -17.27 11.00
C PRO A 281 5.77 -18.79 10.92
N PRO A 282 5.06 -19.29 9.88
CA PRO A 282 5.08 -20.70 9.54
C PRO A 282 6.51 -21.23 9.41
N GLU A 283 6.75 -22.50 9.75
CA GLU A 283 8.10 -23.09 9.80
C GLU A 283 8.86 -23.00 8.45
N ASP A 284 8.15 -23.01 7.33
CA ASP A 284 8.70 -23.04 5.98
C ASP A 284 8.75 -21.66 5.29
N LEU A 285 8.37 -20.60 6.00
CA LEU A 285 8.23 -19.26 5.45
C LEU A 285 9.15 -18.25 6.16
N SER A 286 10.06 -17.66 5.39
CA SER A 286 10.93 -16.58 5.88
C SER A 286 10.43 -15.22 5.43
N PRO A 287 10.45 -14.18 6.28
CA PRO A 287 10.08 -12.84 5.87
C PRO A 287 11.08 -12.24 4.86
N THR A 288 12.26 -12.85 4.69
CA THR A 288 13.28 -12.49 3.68
C THR A 288 13.27 -13.40 2.46
N ASP A 289 12.30 -14.31 2.33
CA ASP A 289 12.11 -15.08 1.10
C ASP A 289 11.79 -14.11 -0.06
N PRO A 290 12.60 -14.07 -1.15
CA PRO A 290 12.39 -13.13 -2.24
C PRO A 290 11.06 -13.29 -2.98
N LEU A 291 10.54 -14.52 -3.10
CA LEU A 291 9.25 -14.79 -3.74
C LEU A 291 8.11 -14.29 -2.86
N TYR A 292 8.19 -14.55 -1.56
CA TYR A 292 7.22 -14.03 -0.60
C TYR A 292 7.22 -12.50 -0.54
N ALA A 293 8.40 -11.89 -0.46
CA ALA A 293 8.54 -10.44 -0.43
C ALA A 293 8.05 -9.77 -1.73
N LEU A 294 8.26 -10.41 -2.89
CA LEU A 294 7.65 -9.95 -4.15
C LEU A 294 6.12 -10.07 -4.09
N TYR A 295 5.59 -11.23 -3.69
CA TYR A 295 4.15 -11.49 -3.61
C TYR A 295 3.43 -10.47 -2.72
N ILE A 296 3.93 -10.23 -1.50
CA ILE A 296 3.35 -9.24 -0.58
C ILE A 296 3.52 -7.82 -1.10
N GLY A 297 4.66 -7.48 -1.72
CA GLY A 297 4.85 -6.18 -2.34
C GLY A 297 3.88 -5.90 -3.49
N ARG A 298 3.57 -6.92 -4.30
CA ARG A 298 2.58 -6.84 -5.36
C ARG A 298 1.16 -6.64 -4.82
N ASP A 299 0.81 -7.39 -3.77
CA ASP A 299 -0.50 -7.29 -3.11
C ASP A 299 -0.69 -5.91 -2.44
N LEU A 300 0.35 -5.39 -1.76
CA LEU A 300 0.36 -4.04 -1.21
C LEU A 300 0.21 -2.96 -2.29
N ALA A 301 0.93 -3.10 -3.41
CA ALA A 301 0.82 -2.16 -4.53
C ALA A 301 -0.61 -2.10 -5.11
N ARG A 302 -1.22 -3.27 -5.31
CA ARG A 302 -2.62 -3.38 -5.74
C ARG A 302 -3.57 -2.73 -4.72
N TYR A 303 -3.40 -3.03 -3.43
CA TYR A 303 -4.20 -2.44 -2.36
C TYR A 303 -4.12 -0.91 -2.37
N MET A 304 -2.92 -0.33 -2.51
CA MET A 304 -2.75 1.13 -2.57
C MET A 304 -3.54 1.77 -3.73
N PHE A 305 -3.73 1.06 -4.83
CA PHE A 305 -4.54 1.55 -5.95
C PHE A 305 -6.04 1.43 -5.68
N GLU A 306 -6.48 0.32 -5.10
CA GLU A 306 -7.90 0.07 -4.81
C GLU A 306 -8.50 1.04 -3.79
N VAL A 307 -7.67 1.60 -2.90
CA VAL A 307 -8.12 2.56 -1.86
C VAL A 307 -7.61 3.98 -2.10
N ASP A 308 -7.20 4.29 -3.34
CA ASP A 308 -6.70 5.60 -3.78
C ASP A 308 -5.73 6.20 -2.74
N PHE A 309 -4.61 5.54 -2.47
CA PHE A 309 -3.84 5.79 -1.25
C PHE A 309 -3.29 7.23 -1.11
N TRP A 310 -3.25 7.96 -2.21
CA TRP A 310 -2.86 9.37 -2.33
C TRP A 310 -3.98 10.35 -1.99
N ASP A 311 -5.23 9.91 -1.89
CA ASP A 311 -6.37 10.76 -1.54
C ASP A 311 -6.59 10.79 -0.02
N PHE A 312 -7.14 11.91 0.46
CA PHE A 312 -7.46 12.08 1.87
C PHE A 312 -8.66 13.02 2.04
N VAL A 313 -9.44 12.74 3.08
CA VAL A 313 -10.62 13.52 3.44
C VAL A 313 -10.39 14.11 4.83
N ASP A 314 -10.10 15.40 4.89
CA ASP A 314 -9.79 16.11 6.14
C ASP A 314 -10.97 16.05 7.13
N SER A 315 -12.20 16.09 6.61
CA SER A 315 -13.43 15.95 7.41
C SER A 315 -13.58 14.58 8.09
N GLU A 316 -12.90 13.54 7.59
CA GLU A 316 -12.79 12.22 8.21
C GLU A 316 -11.57 12.09 9.17
N GLY A 317 -10.84 13.19 9.39
CA GLY A 317 -9.62 13.21 10.20
C GLY A 317 -8.46 12.51 9.53
N MET A 318 -8.38 12.58 8.20
CA MET A 318 -7.20 12.12 7.45
C MET A 318 -6.27 13.28 7.14
N SER A 319 -4.98 13.03 7.26
CA SER A 319 -3.95 13.97 6.81
C SER A 319 -2.93 13.25 5.95
N LEU A 320 -2.40 13.97 4.98
CA LEU A 320 -1.34 13.50 4.11
C LEU A 320 -0.23 14.55 4.08
N GLU A 321 1.01 14.12 4.29
CA GLU A 321 2.18 14.97 4.26
C GLU A 321 3.39 14.20 3.74
N TRP A 322 4.40 14.91 3.25
CA TRP A 322 5.71 14.32 3.01
C TRP A 322 6.82 15.22 3.54
N GLU A 323 7.90 14.59 3.95
CA GLU A 323 9.06 15.21 4.57
C GLU A 323 10.31 14.92 3.74
N VAL A 324 11.12 15.94 3.55
CA VAL A 324 12.40 15.87 2.84
C VAL A 324 13.47 16.46 3.75
N ASP A 325 14.36 15.63 4.26
CA ASP A 325 15.47 16.05 5.15
C ASP A 325 15.01 16.98 6.29
N GLY A 326 13.89 16.65 6.95
CA GLY A 326 13.31 17.42 8.06
C GLY A 326 12.30 18.50 7.65
N VAL A 327 12.17 18.81 6.35
CA VAL A 327 11.22 19.81 5.85
C VAL A 327 9.89 19.15 5.47
N VAL A 328 8.84 19.44 6.22
CA VAL A 328 7.49 18.88 6.00
C VAL A 328 6.68 19.73 5.03
N THR A 329 6.06 19.07 4.05
CA THR A 329 5.09 19.64 3.11
C THR A 329 3.76 18.92 3.23
N LYS A 330 2.66 19.68 3.34
CA LYS A 330 1.32 19.11 3.39
C LYS A 330 0.82 18.74 1.99
N GLY A 331 0.16 17.59 1.92
CA GLY A 331 -0.64 17.17 0.78
C GLY A 331 -1.74 18.17 0.45
N CYS A 332 -2.11 18.26 -0.81
CA CYS A 332 -3.27 19.01 -1.26
C CYS A 332 -4.38 18.03 -1.62
N MET A 333 -5.58 18.21 -1.05
CA MET A 333 -6.74 17.41 -1.42
C MET A 333 -7.08 17.70 -2.89
N LYS A 334 -7.09 16.67 -3.75
CA LYS A 334 -7.13 16.85 -5.21
C LYS A 334 -8.47 17.39 -5.71
N ARG A 335 -9.56 17.17 -4.98
CA ARG A 335 -10.91 17.76 -5.14
C ARG A 335 -11.80 17.19 -4.04
N ARG A 336 -12.97 17.81 -3.77
CA ARG A 336 -14.07 17.12 -3.06
C ARG A 336 -14.27 15.79 -3.77
N SER A 337 -13.82 14.70 -3.18
CA SER A 337 -14.00 13.37 -3.77
C SER A 337 -15.50 13.15 -3.94
N SER A 338 -15.90 12.26 -4.85
CA SER A 338 -17.31 11.87 -5.03
C SER A 338 -17.99 11.46 -3.71
N ARG A 339 -17.22 11.14 -2.66
CA ARG A 339 -17.69 10.93 -1.28
C ARG A 339 -18.32 12.15 -0.62
N GLU A 340 -17.86 13.37 -0.90
CA GLU A 340 -18.45 14.59 -0.31
C GLU A 340 -19.60 15.17 -1.17
N GLY A 341 -19.94 14.53 -2.30
CA GLY A 341 -20.73 15.13 -3.38
C GLY A 341 -22.18 14.66 -3.59
N SER A 342 -22.77 13.81 -2.74
CA SER A 342 -24.18 13.39 -2.91
C SER A 342 -25.18 14.07 -1.98
N GLY A 343 -24.74 15.09 -1.22
CA GLY A 343 -25.63 15.91 -0.38
C GLY A 343 -26.31 17.05 -1.15
N GLU A 344 -26.68 16.86 -2.41
CA GLU A 344 -27.49 17.84 -3.14
C GLU A 344 -28.94 17.79 -2.63
N GLY A 345 -29.26 18.75 -1.76
CA GLY A 345 -30.51 19.52 -1.77
C GLY A 345 -31.82 18.74 -1.92
N GLN A 346 -32.31 18.17 -0.82
CA GLN A 346 -33.74 18.25 -0.56
C GLN A 346 -34.02 19.63 0.04
N ASP A 347 -34.03 20.65 -0.82
CA ASP A 347 -34.70 21.91 -0.50
C ASP A 347 -36.19 21.60 -0.41
N SER A 348 -36.73 21.92 0.77
CA SER A 348 -38.14 21.91 1.13
C SER A 348 -39.00 22.56 0.04
N GLN A 349 -39.81 21.74 -0.63
CA GLN A 349 -41.10 22.20 -1.14
C GLN A 349 -42.03 22.32 0.06
N ASP A 350 -42.00 23.49 0.71
CA ASP A 350 -43.16 23.98 1.43
C ASP A 350 -44.24 24.28 0.38
N GLU A 351 -45.15 23.33 0.17
CA GLU A 351 -46.43 23.60 -0.45
C GLU A 351 -47.30 24.34 0.56
N ASP A 352 -47.37 25.66 0.36
CA ASP A 352 -48.51 26.47 0.77
C ASP A 352 -49.77 25.90 0.08
N GLU A 353 -50.66 25.28 0.84
CA GLU A 353 -52.08 25.16 0.45
C GLU A 353 -52.98 25.75 1.55
N GLU A 354 -53.94 26.55 1.07
CA GLU A 354 -54.89 27.44 1.75
C GLU A 354 -55.89 26.76 2.70
#